data_AF-A0A936NUQ6-F1
#
_entry.id   AF-A0A936NUQ6-F1
#
_cell.length_a   1.000
_cell.length_b   1.000
_cell.length_c   1.000
_cell.angle_alpha   90.00
_cell.angle_beta   90.00
_cell.angle_gamma   90.00
#
_symmetry.space_group_name_H-M   'P 1'
#
loop_
_entity.id
_entity.type
_entity.pdbx_description
1 polymer ?
#
loop_
_entity_poly.entity_id
_entity_poly.type
_entity_poly.pdbx_seq_one_letter_code
_entity_poly.pdbx_strand_id
1 'polypeptide(L)'
;MSRIKSVARNLNLILTREISELLGVVEGRLNERADAYEKTLDQRFEERVGTIERNFDERSSSLETRLDERTAAIEQRIDQRTTEIAETTAGNFDARLKVAETNFDARLESVDRTFTERAGNYESALDARIEERLQTIETRTEDRQNSAESRLEAQFAERSRAVDGRLDDRLSRIEHHIDERFGQIERRSDERIENHERRTDQSLERNRVDILDRTDIMLQILEQRLDKHRREVALLHEQILQIKGGSGRTAKKSSAAKDKSEADEDLPEPAQVFRQSPEQQITSFRKLARNRGAIASARIQNGDSTIYQRILDWKTVSSEGLNNFSTDEQEVVDYILSFISDQAEKHYVMQHMRRFLATLQRIPPPQRSTDRLLELGSLLHLAPAIRKFTGYNEICGADLWQTEEQTINETLKQVNGNESHSIELRNYNVERDLFPYPDGHFRVVLWCELIEHLQTDPMHMLWECNRVLADDGYLLLTTPNITSCRSIEGVLIGCTPYLLSQYNRETPIDQHNREYAPFEIGIALAAAGFTVAQLETDDVWLRSNPTIMTLLEELNLPTDMRGDNIFALARKTGAPTERYPKELYID
;
A
#
# COMPACT_ATOMS: atom_id res chain seq x y z
N MET A 1 -61.43 165.67 -13.49
CA MET A 1 -61.10 164.36 -12.87
C MET A 1 -60.73 163.24 -13.87
N SER A 2 -61.24 163.20 -15.11
CA SER A 2 -60.98 162.08 -16.06
C SER A 2 -59.50 161.67 -16.24
N ARG A 3 -58.60 162.62 -16.56
CA ARG A 3 -57.19 162.33 -16.91
C ARG A 3 -56.41 161.52 -15.85
N ILE A 4 -56.69 161.69 -14.55
CA ILE A 4 -55.89 161.05 -13.49
C ILE A 4 -56.14 159.53 -13.43
N LYS A 5 -57.39 159.07 -13.59
CA LYS A 5 -57.69 157.63 -13.63
C LYS A 5 -57.10 156.92 -14.87
N SER A 6 -56.98 157.62 -16.00
CA SER A 6 -56.29 157.13 -17.19
C SER A 6 -54.78 156.95 -16.93
N VAL A 7 -54.12 157.97 -16.37
CA VAL A 7 -52.68 157.93 -16.10
C VAL A 7 -52.33 156.84 -15.08
N ALA A 8 -53.08 156.74 -13.97
CA ALA A 8 -52.85 155.70 -12.97
C ALA A 8 -53.06 154.28 -13.51
N ARG A 9 -54.05 154.06 -14.39
CA ARG A 9 -54.29 152.74 -15.00
C ARG A 9 -53.20 152.35 -15.99
N ASN A 10 -52.71 153.30 -16.79
CA ASN A 10 -51.59 153.07 -17.71
C ASN A 10 -50.28 152.83 -16.95
N LEU A 11 -49.96 153.62 -15.92
CA LEU A 11 -48.77 153.41 -15.08
C LEU A 11 -48.77 152.03 -14.42
N ASN A 12 -49.91 151.59 -13.88
CA ASN A 12 -49.99 150.27 -13.24
C ASN A 12 -49.89 149.12 -14.28
N LEU A 13 -50.46 149.29 -15.48
CA LEU A 13 -50.28 148.35 -16.59
C LEU A 13 -48.83 148.27 -17.08
N ILE A 14 -48.13 149.40 -17.14
CA ILE A 14 -46.70 149.46 -17.51
C ILE A 14 -45.86 148.79 -16.42
N LEU A 15 -46.03 149.16 -15.15
CA LEU A 15 -45.29 148.58 -14.03
C LEU A 15 -45.53 147.06 -13.87
N THR A 16 -46.77 146.58 -13.98
CA THR A 16 -47.04 145.14 -13.95
C THR A 16 -46.45 144.41 -15.15
N ARG A 17 -46.40 145.05 -16.32
CA ARG A 17 -45.73 144.49 -17.51
C ARG A 17 -44.20 144.44 -17.33
N GLU A 18 -43.57 145.55 -16.93
CA GLU A 18 -42.11 145.62 -16.69
C GLU A 18 -41.68 144.65 -15.59
N ILE A 19 -42.46 144.54 -14.50
CA ILE A 19 -42.20 143.56 -13.43
C ILE A 19 -42.40 142.12 -13.92
N SER A 20 -43.41 141.84 -14.75
CA SER A 20 -43.62 140.50 -15.31
C SER A 20 -42.57 140.12 -16.36
N GLU A 21 -42.09 141.06 -17.16
CA GLU A 21 -40.99 140.87 -18.11
C GLU A 21 -39.65 140.68 -17.36
N LEU A 22 -39.40 141.45 -16.28
CA LEU A 22 -38.26 141.23 -15.39
C LEU A 22 -38.30 139.88 -14.66
N LEU A 23 -39.48 139.48 -14.14
CA LEU A 23 -39.65 138.18 -13.51
C LEU A 23 -39.40 137.05 -14.50
N GLY A 24 -39.97 137.11 -15.70
CA GLY A 24 -39.71 136.11 -16.75
C GLY A 24 -38.23 136.04 -17.17
N VAL A 25 -37.52 137.17 -17.20
CA VAL A 25 -36.07 137.19 -17.45
C VAL A 25 -35.26 136.62 -16.27
N VAL A 26 -35.67 136.85 -15.02
CA VAL A 26 -35.02 136.27 -13.84
C VAL A 26 -35.29 134.75 -13.75
N GLU A 27 -36.53 134.32 -13.97
CA GLU A 27 -36.95 132.92 -13.98
C GLU A 27 -36.28 132.14 -15.12
N GLY A 28 -36.24 132.70 -16.34
CA GLY A 28 -35.48 132.15 -17.46
C GLY A 28 -34.00 131.97 -17.13
N ARG A 29 -33.34 132.99 -16.55
CA ARG A 29 -31.93 132.92 -16.14
C ARG A 29 -31.68 132.00 -14.93
N LEU A 30 -32.69 131.71 -14.12
CA LEU A 30 -32.61 130.71 -13.06
C LEU A 30 -32.72 129.30 -13.64
N ASN A 31 -33.62 129.07 -14.59
CA ASN A 31 -33.78 127.79 -15.28
C ASN A 31 -32.54 127.47 -16.15
N GLU A 32 -32.07 128.41 -16.98
CA GLU A 32 -30.81 128.26 -17.74
C GLU A 32 -29.62 127.89 -16.84
N ARG A 33 -29.59 128.42 -15.61
CA ARG A 33 -28.55 128.14 -14.62
C ARG A 33 -28.77 126.80 -13.90
N ALA A 34 -30.01 126.38 -13.68
CA ALA A 34 -30.36 125.06 -13.15
C ALA A 34 -29.97 123.97 -14.16
N ASP A 35 -30.44 124.08 -15.41
CA ASP A 35 -30.04 123.26 -16.56
C ASP A 35 -28.52 123.10 -16.69
N ALA A 36 -27.79 124.21 -16.54
CA ALA A 36 -26.33 124.20 -16.61
C ALA A 36 -25.67 123.50 -15.41
N TYR A 37 -26.25 123.60 -14.21
CA TYR A 37 -25.78 122.85 -13.05
C TYR A 37 -26.13 121.36 -13.10
N GLU A 38 -27.31 121.01 -13.61
CA GLU A 38 -27.73 119.61 -13.82
C GLU A 38 -26.80 118.93 -14.84
N LYS A 39 -26.64 119.50 -16.04
CA LYS A 39 -25.74 118.97 -17.09
C LYS A 39 -24.27 118.86 -16.63
N THR A 40 -23.80 119.78 -15.78
CA THR A 40 -22.41 119.71 -15.24
C THR A 40 -22.28 118.82 -14.00
N LEU A 41 -23.38 118.44 -13.34
CA LEU A 41 -23.41 117.37 -12.34
C LEU A 41 -23.46 116.02 -13.03
N ASP A 42 -24.34 115.83 -14.02
CA ASP A 42 -24.49 114.60 -14.79
C ASP A 42 -23.18 114.22 -15.48
N GLN A 43 -22.54 115.14 -16.20
CA GLN A 43 -21.23 114.90 -16.81
C GLN A 43 -20.18 114.45 -15.77
N ARG A 44 -20.17 115.05 -14.57
CA ARG A 44 -19.26 114.67 -13.49
C ARG A 44 -19.61 113.33 -12.84
N PHE A 45 -20.88 112.93 -12.84
CA PHE A 45 -21.29 111.60 -12.41
C PHE A 45 -20.90 110.55 -13.45
N GLU A 46 -21.16 110.78 -14.74
CA GLU A 46 -20.77 109.94 -15.87
C GLU A 46 -19.24 109.72 -15.91
N GLU A 47 -18.46 110.80 -15.88
CA GLU A 47 -16.98 110.75 -15.83
C GLU A 47 -16.49 109.94 -14.61
N ARG A 48 -17.14 110.07 -13.45
CA ARG A 48 -16.74 109.43 -12.20
C ARG A 48 -17.17 107.97 -12.12
N VAL A 49 -18.35 107.62 -12.64
CA VAL A 49 -18.83 106.23 -12.77
C VAL A 49 -17.94 105.49 -13.76
N GLY A 50 -17.73 106.03 -14.97
CA GLY A 50 -16.81 105.44 -15.95
C GLY A 50 -15.36 105.37 -15.48
N THR A 51 -14.94 106.22 -14.53
CA THR A 51 -13.63 106.08 -13.87
C THR A 51 -13.63 104.92 -12.86
N ILE A 52 -14.71 104.74 -12.10
CA ILE A 52 -14.86 103.62 -11.14
C ILE A 52 -14.93 102.27 -11.88
N GLU A 53 -15.67 102.19 -12.98
CA GLU A 53 -15.79 100.98 -13.82
C GLU A 53 -14.42 100.55 -14.35
N ARG A 54 -13.66 101.44 -15.02
CA ARG A 54 -12.29 101.13 -15.48
C ARG A 54 -11.37 100.68 -14.35
N ASN A 55 -11.43 101.34 -13.19
CA ASN A 55 -10.67 100.94 -11.99
C ASN A 55 -11.11 99.58 -11.42
N PHE A 56 -12.34 99.13 -11.69
CA PHE A 56 -12.84 97.82 -11.30
C PHE A 56 -12.39 96.75 -12.29
N ASP A 57 -12.53 97.00 -13.60
CA ASP A 57 -12.13 96.09 -14.67
C ASP A 57 -10.62 95.81 -14.67
N GLU A 58 -9.80 96.84 -14.51
CA GLU A 58 -8.34 96.72 -14.34
C GLU A 58 -7.99 95.86 -13.11
N ARG A 59 -8.76 95.98 -12.02
CA ARG A 59 -8.56 95.19 -10.79
C ARG A 59 -9.05 93.76 -10.93
N SER A 60 -10.15 93.50 -11.64
CA SER A 60 -10.63 92.13 -11.91
C SER A 60 -9.62 91.40 -12.78
N SER A 61 -9.23 92.01 -13.91
CA SER A 61 -8.21 91.47 -14.82
C SER A 61 -6.89 91.18 -14.08
N SER A 62 -6.42 92.11 -13.23
CA SER A 62 -5.22 91.92 -12.42
C SER A 62 -5.38 90.87 -11.29
N LEU A 63 -6.60 90.55 -10.86
CA LEU A 63 -6.88 89.50 -9.88
C LEU A 63 -6.93 88.14 -10.57
N GLU A 64 -7.61 88.04 -11.71
CA GLU A 64 -7.70 86.85 -12.56
C GLU A 64 -6.31 86.36 -12.98
N THR A 65 -5.47 87.23 -13.57
CA THR A 65 -4.09 86.87 -13.95
C THR A 65 -3.30 86.32 -12.75
N ARG A 66 -3.46 86.90 -11.55
CA ARG A 66 -2.78 86.44 -10.33
C ARG A 66 -3.34 85.14 -9.76
N LEU A 67 -4.61 84.81 -10.05
CA LEU A 67 -5.21 83.54 -9.68
C LEU A 67 -4.74 82.44 -10.64
N ASP A 68 -4.63 82.73 -11.94
CA ASP A 68 -4.10 81.81 -12.95
C ASP A 68 -2.61 81.50 -12.70
N GLU A 69 -1.78 82.54 -12.54
CA GLU A 69 -0.36 82.41 -12.14
C GLU A 69 -0.20 81.55 -10.88
N ARG A 70 -1.06 81.78 -9.87
CA ARG A 70 -1.01 81.05 -8.60
C ARG A 70 -1.51 79.61 -8.72
N THR A 71 -2.44 79.33 -9.63
CA THR A 71 -2.99 77.99 -9.87
C THR A 71 -1.96 77.14 -10.60
N ALA A 72 -1.38 77.64 -11.70
CA ALA A 72 -0.27 76.97 -12.39
C ALA A 72 0.93 76.73 -11.45
N ALA A 73 1.27 77.71 -10.60
CA ALA A 73 2.31 77.56 -9.58
C ALA A 73 1.92 76.65 -8.40
N ILE A 74 0.68 76.16 -8.31
CA ILE A 74 0.26 75.10 -7.38
C ILE A 74 0.33 73.74 -8.09
N GLU A 75 -0.20 73.63 -9.30
CA GLU A 75 -0.14 72.44 -10.16
C GLU A 75 1.30 71.95 -10.33
N GLN A 76 2.22 72.82 -10.75
CA GLN A 76 3.64 72.47 -10.91
C GLN A 76 4.28 71.91 -9.63
N ARG A 77 3.85 72.38 -8.44
CA ARG A 77 4.34 71.88 -7.14
C ARG A 77 3.68 70.57 -6.73
N ILE A 78 2.47 70.28 -7.20
CA ILE A 78 1.83 68.98 -7.04
C ILE A 78 2.50 67.95 -7.94
N ASP A 79 2.79 68.28 -9.19
CA ASP A 79 3.47 67.39 -10.14
C ASP A 79 4.89 67.05 -9.69
N GLN A 80 5.68 68.06 -9.32
CA GLN A 80 7.03 67.86 -8.77
C GLN A 80 6.98 66.94 -7.53
N ARG A 81 6.09 67.22 -6.57
CA ARG A 81 6.03 66.47 -5.32
C ARG A 81 5.47 65.05 -5.51
N THR A 82 4.59 64.85 -6.49
CA THR A 82 4.11 63.51 -6.90
C THR A 82 5.26 62.70 -7.50
N THR A 83 6.11 63.34 -8.30
CA THR A 83 7.33 62.72 -8.86
C THR A 83 8.33 62.35 -7.75
N GLU A 84 8.65 63.28 -6.85
CA GLU A 84 9.53 63.04 -5.69
C GLU A 84 9.02 61.88 -4.80
N ILE A 85 7.71 61.79 -4.58
CA ILE A 85 7.08 60.69 -3.83
C ILE A 85 7.20 59.36 -4.59
N ALA A 86 6.97 59.35 -5.91
CA ALA A 86 7.09 58.14 -6.73
C ALA A 86 8.54 57.60 -6.74
N GLU A 87 9.53 58.46 -6.97
CA GLU A 87 10.95 58.09 -6.93
C GLU A 87 11.38 57.57 -5.55
N THR A 88 11.01 58.29 -4.48
CA THR A 88 11.30 57.88 -3.10
C THR A 88 10.63 56.54 -2.76
N THR A 89 9.41 56.31 -3.23
CA THR A 89 8.69 55.05 -2.98
C THR A 89 9.34 53.89 -3.75
N ALA A 90 9.67 54.08 -5.03
CA ALA A 90 10.36 53.08 -5.84
C ALA A 90 11.73 52.70 -5.25
N GLY A 91 12.55 53.67 -4.86
CA GLY A 91 13.84 53.44 -4.21
C GLY A 91 13.72 52.68 -2.87
N ASN A 92 12.69 53.00 -2.07
CA ASN A 92 12.42 52.25 -0.84
C ASN A 92 11.95 50.80 -1.10
N PHE A 93 11.22 50.54 -2.18
CA PHE A 93 10.85 49.17 -2.57
C PHE A 93 12.06 48.37 -3.08
N ASP A 94 12.90 48.94 -3.95
CA ASP A 94 14.14 48.32 -4.44
C ASP A 94 15.12 47.98 -3.30
N ALA A 95 15.32 48.91 -2.36
CA ALA A 95 16.14 48.67 -1.17
C ALA A 95 15.59 47.53 -0.29
N ARG A 96 14.26 47.45 -0.12
CA ARG A 96 13.62 46.36 0.64
C ARG A 96 13.65 45.02 -0.10
N LEU A 97 13.60 45.03 -1.44
CA LEU A 97 13.73 43.83 -2.27
C LEU A 97 15.12 43.21 -2.13
N LYS A 98 16.19 44.01 -2.25
CA LYS A 98 17.59 43.56 -2.07
C LYS A 98 17.87 43.03 -0.66
N VAL A 99 17.26 43.63 0.35
CA VAL A 99 17.30 43.10 1.73
C VAL A 99 16.49 41.81 1.88
N ALA A 100 15.40 41.62 1.14
CA ALA A 100 14.67 40.36 1.13
C ALA A 100 15.48 39.25 0.42
N GLU A 101 16.02 39.50 -0.77
CA GLU A 101 16.86 38.59 -1.56
C GLU A 101 18.03 38.06 -0.73
N THR A 102 18.86 38.95 -0.17
CA THR A 102 20.01 38.56 0.68
C THR A 102 19.61 37.79 1.95
N ASN A 103 18.42 38.03 2.52
CA ASN A 103 17.90 37.22 3.63
C ASN A 103 17.35 35.86 3.17
N PHE A 104 16.86 35.74 1.93
CA PHE A 104 16.47 34.44 1.36
C PHE A 104 17.71 33.59 1.03
N ASP A 105 18.73 34.17 0.39
CA ASP A 105 19.99 33.48 0.08
C ASP A 105 20.66 32.92 1.36
N ALA A 106 20.83 33.77 2.38
CA ALA A 106 21.42 33.37 3.66
C ALA A 106 20.61 32.30 4.41
N ARG A 107 19.27 32.28 4.23
CA ARG A 107 18.41 31.19 4.74
C ARG A 107 18.57 29.92 3.93
N LEU A 108 18.66 30.01 2.60
CA LEU A 108 18.80 28.87 1.69
C LEU A 108 20.13 28.14 1.93
N GLU A 109 21.25 28.88 2.06
CA GLU A 109 22.53 28.32 2.50
C GLU A 109 22.47 27.64 3.88
N SER A 110 21.68 28.19 4.81
CA SER A 110 21.54 27.61 6.15
C SER A 110 20.72 26.33 6.14
N VAL A 111 19.70 26.25 5.28
CA VAL A 111 18.91 25.04 5.05
C VAL A 111 19.78 23.96 4.41
N ASP A 112 20.51 24.29 3.34
CA ASP A 112 21.43 23.39 2.62
C ASP A 112 22.49 22.77 3.56
N ARG A 113 23.10 23.59 4.43
CA ARG A 113 24.01 23.11 5.48
C ARG A 113 23.32 22.12 6.43
N THR A 114 22.13 22.42 6.93
CA THR A 114 21.40 21.48 7.82
C THR A 114 20.92 20.21 7.12
N PHE A 115 20.63 20.25 5.82
CA PHE A 115 20.34 19.04 5.03
C PHE A 115 21.59 18.19 4.83
N THR A 116 22.73 18.80 4.52
CA THR A 116 24.02 18.11 4.38
C THR A 116 24.45 17.45 5.69
N GLU A 117 24.34 18.15 6.82
CA GLU A 117 24.61 17.60 8.15
C GLU A 117 23.66 16.44 8.49
N ARG A 118 22.36 16.57 8.19
CA ARG A 118 21.39 15.48 8.40
C ARG A 118 21.69 14.26 7.52
N ALA A 119 22.03 14.46 6.25
CA ALA A 119 22.35 13.38 5.31
C ALA A 119 23.56 12.55 5.81
N GLY A 120 24.69 13.19 6.14
CA GLY A 120 25.87 12.48 6.64
C GLY A 120 25.63 11.77 7.99
N ASN A 121 24.77 12.31 8.85
CA ASN A 121 24.33 11.63 10.07
C ASN A 121 23.46 10.40 9.78
N TYR A 122 22.56 10.47 8.79
CA TYR A 122 21.74 9.33 8.38
C TYR A 122 22.58 8.23 7.71
N GLU A 123 23.53 8.58 6.82
CA GLU A 123 24.47 7.62 6.23
C GLU A 123 25.26 6.89 7.32
N SER A 124 25.86 7.64 8.26
CA SER A 124 26.61 7.07 9.39
C SER A 124 25.76 6.16 10.29
N ALA A 125 24.49 6.50 10.50
CA ALA A 125 23.57 5.69 11.30
C ALA A 125 23.06 4.45 10.56
N LEU A 126 22.91 4.53 9.23
CA LEU A 126 22.54 3.39 8.39
C LEU A 126 23.68 2.37 8.33
N ASP A 127 24.92 2.81 8.09
CA ASP A 127 26.09 1.92 8.05
C ASP A 127 26.27 1.16 9.38
N ALA A 128 26.20 1.86 10.52
CA ALA A 128 26.27 1.23 11.84
C ALA A 128 25.15 0.18 12.08
N ARG A 129 23.94 0.45 11.60
CA ARG A 129 22.78 -0.47 11.72
C ARG A 129 22.83 -1.64 10.73
N ILE A 130 23.52 -1.46 9.60
CA ILE A 130 23.81 -2.53 8.64
C ILE A 130 24.86 -3.48 9.24
N GLU A 131 25.93 -2.96 9.82
CA GLU A 131 26.98 -3.74 10.50
C GLU A 131 26.37 -4.61 11.64
N GLU A 132 25.60 -4.00 12.54
CA GLU A 132 24.88 -4.71 13.62
C GLU A 132 23.97 -5.83 13.10
N ARG A 133 23.22 -5.57 12.01
CA ARG A 133 22.33 -6.57 11.42
C ARG A 133 23.09 -7.69 10.70
N LEU A 134 24.21 -7.40 10.06
CA LEU A 134 25.06 -8.43 9.44
C LEU A 134 25.61 -9.38 10.51
N GLN A 135 26.17 -8.84 11.60
CA GLN A 135 26.67 -9.64 12.73
C GLN A 135 25.55 -10.47 13.40
N THR A 136 24.34 -9.91 13.50
CA THR A 136 23.14 -10.61 14.01
C THR A 136 22.65 -11.71 13.05
N ILE A 137 22.86 -11.58 11.75
CA ILE A 137 22.53 -12.61 10.75
C ILE A 137 23.58 -13.73 10.78
N GLU A 138 24.87 -13.37 10.81
CA GLU A 138 26.00 -14.29 10.82
C GLU A 138 25.92 -15.28 12.01
N THR A 139 25.83 -14.75 13.23
CA THR A 139 25.62 -15.55 14.46
C THR A 139 24.37 -16.45 14.38
N ARG A 140 23.25 -15.95 13.86
CA ARG A 140 22.03 -16.75 13.63
C ARG A 140 22.20 -17.83 12.56
N THR A 141 23.08 -17.65 11.58
CA THR A 141 23.40 -18.70 10.60
C THR A 141 24.30 -19.77 11.19
N GLU A 142 25.29 -19.40 12.00
CA GLU A 142 26.13 -20.35 12.75
C GLU A 142 25.30 -21.20 13.72
N ASP A 143 24.46 -20.58 14.56
CA ASP A 143 23.56 -21.29 15.48
C ASP A 143 22.66 -22.31 14.76
N ARG A 144 22.12 -21.94 13.59
CA ARG A 144 21.27 -22.83 12.80
C ARG A 144 22.05 -23.96 12.13
N GLN A 145 23.29 -23.71 11.71
CA GLN A 145 24.19 -24.75 11.19
C GLN A 145 24.56 -25.75 12.28
N ASN A 146 25.03 -25.28 13.42
CA ASN A 146 25.39 -26.09 14.60
C ASN A 146 24.19 -26.93 15.09
N SER A 147 22.99 -26.34 15.09
CA SER A 147 21.74 -27.02 15.43
C SER A 147 21.32 -28.08 14.41
N ALA A 148 21.59 -27.87 13.12
CA ALA A 148 21.28 -28.84 12.06
C ALA A 148 22.25 -30.03 12.11
N GLU A 149 23.55 -29.77 12.28
CA GLU A 149 24.59 -30.78 12.42
C GLU A 149 24.34 -31.69 13.63
N SER A 150 24.07 -31.10 14.79
CA SER A 150 23.71 -31.83 16.02
C SER A 150 22.47 -32.73 15.84
N ARG A 151 21.48 -32.31 15.06
CA ARG A 151 20.26 -33.09 14.77
C ARG A 151 20.52 -34.22 13.78
N LEU A 152 21.39 -34.01 12.78
CA LEU A 152 21.80 -35.06 11.86
C LEU A 152 22.60 -36.14 12.58
N GLU A 153 23.58 -35.78 13.41
CA GLU A 153 24.38 -36.76 14.17
C GLU A 153 23.51 -37.58 15.13
N ALA A 154 22.54 -36.95 15.82
CA ALA A 154 21.56 -37.66 16.64
C ALA A 154 20.73 -38.68 15.82
N GLN A 155 20.25 -38.31 14.62
CA GLN A 155 19.50 -39.21 13.74
C GLN A 155 20.38 -40.35 13.18
N PHE A 156 21.64 -40.09 12.83
CA PHE A 156 22.56 -41.13 12.40
C PHE A 156 22.88 -42.12 13.54
N ALA A 157 23.08 -41.62 14.77
CA ALA A 157 23.31 -42.46 15.94
C ALA A 157 22.10 -43.33 16.29
N GLU A 158 20.88 -42.78 16.23
CA GLU A 158 19.64 -43.56 16.39
C GLU A 158 19.49 -44.61 15.28
N ARG A 159 19.70 -44.23 14.02
CA ARG A 159 19.57 -45.12 12.87
C ARG A 159 20.62 -46.23 12.86
N SER A 160 21.84 -45.99 13.35
CA SER A 160 22.84 -47.05 13.54
C SER A 160 22.34 -48.08 14.54
N ARG A 161 21.97 -47.67 15.77
CA ARG A 161 21.46 -48.57 16.81
C ARG A 161 20.25 -49.39 16.33
N ALA A 162 19.38 -48.79 15.52
CA ALA A 162 18.23 -49.47 14.91
C ALA A 162 18.60 -50.44 13.77
N VAL A 163 19.76 -50.28 13.12
CA VAL A 163 20.33 -51.27 12.20
C VAL A 163 21.04 -52.38 12.97
N ASP A 164 21.86 -52.03 13.96
CA ASP A 164 22.62 -52.96 14.79
C ASP A 164 21.68 -53.96 15.50
N GLY A 165 20.66 -53.45 16.20
CA GLY A 165 19.64 -54.28 16.84
C GLY A 165 18.86 -55.16 15.85
N ARG A 166 18.66 -54.74 14.58
CA ARG A 166 18.05 -55.56 13.52
C ARG A 166 18.98 -56.62 12.96
N LEU A 167 20.30 -56.46 13.09
CA LEU A 167 21.29 -57.47 12.73
C LEU A 167 21.35 -58.54 13.82
N ASP A 168 21.41 -58.14 15.10
CA ASP A 168 21.36 -59.06 16.24
C ASP A 168 20.07 -59.92 16.21
N ASP A 169 18.92 -59.27 16.01
CA ASP A 169 17.61 -59.91 15.81
C ASP A 169 17.61 -60.97 14.69
N ARG A 170 18.45 -60.80 13.66
CA ARG A 170 18.57 -61.72 12.52
C ARG A 170 19.59 -62.82 12.81
N LEU A 171 20.69 -62.50 13.48
CA LEU A 171 21.70 -63.46 13.91
C LEU A 171 21.08 -64.47 14.90
N SER A 172 20.37 -64.01 15.93
CA SER A 172 19.70 -64.90 16.90
C SER A 172 18.67 -65.83 16.25
N ARG A 173 17.96 -65.37 15.21
CA ARG A 173 17.03 -66.22 14.43
C ARG A 173 17.76 -67.22 13.53
N ILE A 174 18.95 -66.88 13.03
CA ILE A 174 19.80 -67.80 12.26
C ILE A 174 20.39 -68.87 13.17
N GLU A 175 20.92 -68.51 14.35
CA GLU A 175 21.41 -69.44 15.36
C GLU A 175 20.31 -70.43 15.78
N HIS A 176 19.13 -69.93 16.17
CA HIS A 176 18.01 -70.80 16.58
C HIS A 176 17.58 -71.78 15.46
N HIS A 177 17.57 -71.34 14.20
CA HIS A 177 17.27 -72.24 13.07
C HIS A 177 18.40 -73.26 12.82
N ILE A 178 19.65 -72.88 13.05
CA ILE A 178 20.81 -73.78 12.96
C ILE A 178 20.73 -74.84 14.07
N ASP A 179 20.38 -74.47 15.30
CA ASP A 179 20.19 -75.40 16.42
C ASP A 179 19.03 -76.38 16.18
N GLU A 180 17.88 -75.90 15.72
CA GLU A 180 16.77 -76.78 15.28
C GLU A 180 17.24 -77.77 14.22
N ARG A 181 17.99 -77.29 13.21
CA ARG A 181 18.49 -78.11 12.11
C ARG A 181 19.51 -79.15 12.59
N PHE A 182 20.39 -78.82 13.52
CA PHE A 182 21.30 -79.78 14.14
C PHE A 182 20.55 -80.81 14.98
N GLY A 183 19.64 -80.39 15.86
CA GLY A 183 18.83 -81.32 16.66
C GLY A 183 17.91 -82.23 15.81
N GLN A 184 17.52 -81.81 14.61
CA GLN A 184 16.84 -82.66 13.61
C GLN A 184 17.79 -83.57 12.83
N ILE A 185 19.08 -83.25 12.72
CA ILE A 185 20.10 -84.13 12.14
C ILE A 185 20.51 -85.20 13.15
N GLU A 186 20.71 -84.81 14.41
CA GLU A 186 21.04 -85.68 15.54
C GLU A 186 19.99 -86.77 15.75
N ARG A 187 18.71 -86.40 15.96
CA ARG A 187 17.60 -87.37 16.07
C ARG A 187 17.52 -88.35 14.89
N ARG A 188 17.75 -87.90 13.65
CA ARG A 188 17.79 -88.77 12.46
C ARG A 188 19.07 -89.59 12.34
N SER A 189 20.14 -89.21 13.03
CA SER A 189 21.34 -90.01 13.20
C SER A 189 21.07 -91.13 14.20
N ASP A 190 20.48 -90.80 15.35
CA ASP A 190 20.13 -91.75 16.41
C ASP A 190 19.11 -92.79 15.92
N GLU A 191 18.03 -92.36 15.27
CA GLU A 191 17.08 -93.27 14.59
C GLU A 191 17.77 -94.19 13.58
N ARG A 192 18.78 -93.70 12.85
CA ARG A 192 19.54 -94.51 11.88
C ARG A 192 20.53 -95.45 12.55
N ILE A 193 21.09 -95.08 13.70
CA ILE A 193 21.97 -95.93 14.51
C ILE A 193 21.15 -97.03 15.17
N GLU A 194 20.05 -96.72 15.85
CA GLU A 194 19.15 -97.71 16.46
C GLU A 194 18.58 -98.70 15.41
N ASN A 195 18.19 -98.19 14.24
CA ASN A 195 17.78 -99.06 13.12
C ASN A 195 18.94 -99.83 12.47
N HIS A 196 20.19 -99.38 12.60
CA HIS A 196 21.35 -100.15 12.18
C HIS A 196 21.66 -101.26 13.20
N GLU A 197 21.63 -100.94 14.49
CA GLU A 197 21.83 -101.87 15.61
C GLU A 197 20.81 -103.00 15.57
N ARG A 198 19.51 -102.67 15.50
CA ARG A 198 18.44 -103.68 15.31
C ARG A 198 18.65 -104.57 14.08
N ARG A 199 19.24 -104.04 13.00
CA ARG A 199 19.57 -104.83 11.79
C ARG A 199 20.82 -105.67 11.98
N THR A 200 21.85 -105.19 12.68
CA THR A 200 23.04 -106.00 13.00
C THR A 200 22.70 -107.08 14.00
N ASP A 201 21.84 -106.83 14.98
CA ASP A 201 21.37 -107.83 15.95
C ASP A 201 20.52 -108.90 15.27
N GLN A 202 19.56 -108.52 14.42
CA GLN A 202 18.82 -109.48 13.60
C GLN A 202 19.72 -110.24 12.63
N SER A 203 20.80 -109.64 12.14
CA SER A 203 21.78 -110.30 11.27
C SER A 203 22.67 -111.26 12.08
N LEU A 204 23.14 -110.85 13.26
CA LEU A 204 23.93 -111.66 14.19
C LEU A 204 23.12 -112.84 14.69
N GLU A 205 21.85 -112.66 15.05
CA GLU A 205 20.99 -113.73 15.55
C GLU A 205 20.56 -114.69 14.43
N ARG A 206 20.26 -114.18 13.22
CA ARG A 206 20.09 -115.05 12.04
C ARG A 206 21.38 -115.80 11.70
N ASN A 207 22.55 -115.15 11.79
CA ASN A 207 23.83 -115.82 11.61
C ASN A 207 24.12 -116.80 12.74
N ARG A 208 23.66 -116.56 13.98
CA ARG A 208 23.79 -117.50 15.10
C ARG A 208 22.96 -118.75 14.85
N VAL A 209 21.71 -118.59 14.39
CA VAL A 209 20.87 -119.71 13.95
C VAL A 209 21.46 -120.40 12.72
N ASP A 210 21.84 -119.68 11.67
CA ASP A 210 22.41 -120.26 10.45
C ASP A 210 23.80 -120.91 10.70
N ILE A 211 24.55 -120.47 11.71
CA ILE A 211 25.77 -121.15 12.20
C ILE A 211 25.42 -122.36 13.06
N LEU A 212 24.39 -122.31 13.91
CA LEU A 212 23.92 -123.47 14.68
C LEU A 212 23.38 -124.55 13.74
N ASP A 213 22.45 -124.22 12.84
CA ASP A 213 21.94 -125.11 11.80
C ASP A 213 23.06 -125.62 10.90
N ARG A 214 24.05 -124.79 10.51
CA ARG A 214 25.23 -125.27 9.78
C ARG A 214 26.18 -126.10 10.64
N THR A 215 26.23 -125.94 11.96
CA THR A 215 27.07 -126.79 12.83
C THR A 215 26.36 -128.10 13.13
N ASP A 216 25.04 -128.14 13.25
CA ASP A 216 24.25 -129.37 13.32
C ASP A 216 24.26 -130.11 11.98
N ILE A 217 24.11 -129.41 10.85
CA ILE A 217 24.31 -129.99 9.51
C ILE A 217 25.77 -130.40 9.31
N MET A 218 26.76 -129.65 9.79
CA MET A 218 28.18 -130.06 9.73
C MET A 218 28.51 -131.18 10.73
N LEU A 219 27.74 -131.36 11.81
CA LEU A 219 27.86 -132.47 12.76
C LEU A 219 27.22 -133.71 12.17
N GLN A 220 26.01 -133.63 11.61
CA GLN A 220 25.41 -134.71 10.81
C GLN A 220 26.29 -135.05 9.60
N ILE A 221 26.88 -134.06 8.93
CA ILE A 221 27.86 -134.28 7.85
C ILE A 221 29.22 -134.73 8.40
N LEU A 222 29.59 -134.49 9.66
CA LEU A 222 30.82 -135.03 10.28
C LEU A 222 30.61 -136.44 10.84
N GLU A 223 29.41 -136.82 11.26
CA GLU A 223 29.02 -138.20 11.55
C GLU A 223 28.93 -138.97 10.23
N GLN A 224 28.18 -138.45 9.25
CA GLN A 224 28.13 -139.02 7.92
C GLN A 224 29.48 -139.02 7.23
N ARG A 225 30.41 -138.05 7.48
CA ARG A 225 31.81 -138.09 7.00
C ARG A 225 32.77 -138.81 7.94
N LEU A 226 32.43 -139.13 9.19
CA LEU A 226 33.19 -140.12 9.97
C LEU A 226 32.86 -141.51 9.45
N ASP A 227 31.60 -141.79 9.13
CA ASP A 227 31.22 -143.01 8.43
C ASP A 227 31.60 -142.98 6.94
N LYS A 228 31.62 -141.83 6.27
CA LYS A 228 32.11 -141.72 4.89
C LYS A 228 33.63 -141.75 4.85
N HIS A 229 34.37 -141.24 5.83
CA HIS A 229 35.82 -141.42 5.95
C HIS A 229 36.23 -142.74 6.62
N ARG A 230 35.33 -143.47 7.31
CA ARG A 230 35.51 -144.92 7.52
C ARG A 230 35.43 -145.65 6.18
N ARG A 231 34.51 -145.24 5.30
CA ARG A 231 34.38 -145.74 3.92
C ARG A 231 35.42 -145.15 2.94
N GLU A 232 36.03 -144.00 3.22
CA GLU A 232 36.98 -143.28 2.36
C GLU A 232 38.41 -143.31 2.91
N VAL A 233 38.68 -143.81 4.11
CA VAL A 233 39.98 -144.43 4.41
C VAL A 233 40.08 -145.78 3.70
N ALA A 234 38.94 -146.43 3.41
CA ALA A 234 38.87 -147.57 2.49
C ALA A 234 38.90 -147.15 0.99
N LEU A 235 38.29 -146.02 0.59
CA LEU A 235 38.21 -145.58 -0.83
C LEU A 235 39.24 -144.50 -1.28
N LEU A 236 39.86 -143.72 -0.38
CA LEU A 236 41.06 -142.92 -0.70
C LEU A 236 42.35 -143.74 -0.61
N HIS A 237 42.25 -144.99 -0.17
CA HIS A 237 43.20 -146.05 -0.54
C HIS A 237 43.19 -146.29 -2.06
N GLU A 238 42.06 -145.98 -2.73
CA GLU A 238 41.79 -146.35 -4.12
C GLU A 238 41.83 -145.14 -5.07
N GLN A 239 41.49 -143.92 -4.61
CA GLN A 239 41.31 -142.74 -5.47
C GLN A 239 42.15 -141.51 -5.07
N ILE A 240 43.47 -141.68 -5.07
CA ILE A 240 44.50 -140.60 -5.09
C ILE A 240 44.54 -139.87 -6.49
N LEU A 241 43.55 -140.09 -7.35
CA LEU A 241 43.55 -139.76 -8.78
C LEU A 241 42.72 -138.49 -9.15
N GLN A 242 43.32 -137.30 -8.94
CA GLN A 242 43.23 -136.10 -9.81
C GLN A 242 41.88 -135.30 -9.93
N ILE A 243 41.78 -134.01 -10.35
CA ILE A 243 42.32 -132.69 -9.87
C ILE A 243 41.69 -131.46 -10.66
N LYS A 244 41.12 -130.42 -9.98
CA LYS A 244 40.95 -128.92 -10.27
C LYS A 244 40.36 -128.36 -11.64
N GLY A 245 39.90 -127.09 -11.91
CA GLY A 245 39.65 -125.74 -11.23
C GLY A 245 39.24 -124.53 -12.20
N GLY A 246 38.86 -123.25 -11.78
CA GLY A 246 38.45 -122.06 -12.67
C GLY A 246 38.11 -120.61 -12.08
N SER A 247 37.83 -119.49 -12.85
CA SER A 247 37.50 -118.05 -12.38
C SER A 247 36.94 -116.94 -13.42
N GLY A 248 36.67 -115.63 -13.07
CA GLY A 248 36.12 -114.48 -13.94
C GLY A 248 35.99 -112.98 -13.38
N ARG A 249 35.62 -111.89 -14.18
CA ARG A 249 35.66 -110.36 -13.91
C ARG A 249 34.81 -109.41 -14.90
N THR A 250 34.54 -108.04 -14.90
CA THR A 250 34.49 -106.74 -14.05
C THR A 250 33.73 -105.48 -14.74
N ALA A 251 33.88 -104.15 -14.38
CA ALA A 251 32.96 -102.93 -14.68
C ALA A 251 33.57 -101.45 -14.93
N LYS A 252 32.78 -100.31 -15.13
CA LYS A 252 33.24 -98.86 -15.44
C LYS A 252 32.39 -97.53 -15.06
N LYS A 253 32.42 -96.34 -15.78
CA LYS A 253 32.19 -94.85 -15.34
C LYS A 253 31.76 -93.81 -16.50
N SER A 254 31.51 -92.43 -16.56
CA SER A 254 31.14 -91.09 -15.85
C SER A 254 30.96 -89.90 -16.94
N SER A 255 30.77 -88.51 -16.90
CA SER A 255 30.49 -87.20 -16.11
C SER A 255 30.58 -85.91 -17.10
N ALA A 256 30.40 -84.53 -17.01
CA ALA A 256 29.86 -83.29 -16.26
C ALA A 256 30.18 -81.95 -17.13
N ALA A 257 30.01 -80.56 -17.00
CA ALA A 257 29.31 -79.35 -16.34
C ALA A 257 29.81 -77.97 -17.07
N LYS A 258 29.57 -76.59 -16.97
CA LYS A 258 28.76 -75.38 -16.39
C LYS A 258 29.05 -74.05 -17.28
N ASP A 259 28.89 -72.67 -17.15
CA ASP A 259 28.46 -71.53 -16.22
C ASP A 259 28.38 -70.01 -16.81
N LYS A 260 27.83 -68.95 -16.09
CA LYS A 260 27.81 -67.37 -16.17
C LYS A 260 27.43 -66.55 -17.50
N SER A 261 27.30 -65.17 -17.65
CA SER A 261 26.59 -63.98 -16.99
C SER A 261 26.84 -62.49 -17.53
N GLU A 262 26.01 -61.45 -17.14
CA GLU A 262 26.22 -59.93 -17.00
C GLU A 262 26.01 -58.87 -18.17
N ALA A 263 25.85 -57.53 -17.86
CA ALA A 263 25.08 -56.43 -18.60
C ALA A 263 25.88 -55.15 -19.11
N ASP A 264 25.45 -53.87 -19.39
CA ASP A 264 24.29 -52.95 -19.05
C ASP A 264 24.15 -51.64 -19.99
N GLU A 265 23.36 -50.55 -19.67
CA GLU A 265 22.90 -49.40 -20.59
C GLU A 265 23.22 -47.88 -20.24
N ASP A 266 22.85 -46.88 -21.10
CA ASP A 266 23.19 -45.39 -21.05
C ASP A 266 22.14 -44.40 -21.73
N LEU A 267 22.16 -43.06 -21.47
CA LEU A 267 21.12 -42.03 -21.89
C LEU A 267 21.61 -40.57 -22.25
N PRO A 268 20.84 -39.71 -22.99
CA PRO A 268 21.29 -38.40 -23.54
C PRO A 268 20.72 -37.06 -22.94
N GLU A 269 21.40 -35.92 -23.20
CA GLU A 269 21.09 -34.55 -22.70
C GLU A 269 20.16 -33.65 -23.57
N PRO A 270 19.54 -32.58 -22.99
CA PRO A 270 18.72 -31.59 -23.72
C PRO A 270 19.33 -30.17 -23.92
N ALA A 271 19.15 -29.65 -25.14
CA ALA A 271 18.95 -28.24 -25.56
C ALA A 271 19.71 -27.06 -24.88
N GLN A 272 20.63 -26.42 -25.63
CA GLN A 272 21.22 -25.12 -25.27
C GLN A 272 20.39 -23.92 -25.77
N VAL A 273 19.67 -23.24 -24.87
CA VAL A 273 19.13 -21.88 -25.07
C VAL A 273 19.40 -21.06 -23.79
N PHE A 274 19.46 -19.72 -23.90
CA PHE A 274 19.88 -18.73 -22.88
C PHE A 274 21.40 -18.51 -22.72
N ARG A 275 21.96 -17.58 -23.52
CA ARG A 275 23.23 -16.88 -23.25
C ARG A 275 23.07 -15.37 -23.48
N GLN A 276 22.64 -14.64 -22.45
CA GLN A 276 22.65 -13.18 -22.35
C GLN A 276 22.96 -12.82 -20.88
N SER A 277 23.68 -11.74 -20.58
CA SER A 277 23.96 -11.40 -19.17
C SER A 277 22.69 -10.92 -18.44
N PRO A 278 22.56 -11.11 -17.11
CA PRO A 278 21.38 -10.68 -16.36
C PRO A 278 21.09 -9.17 -16.51
N GLU A 279 22.13 -8.34 -16.55
CA GLU A 279 22.04 -6.89 -16.76
C GLU A 279 21.50 -6.54 -18.15
N GLN A 280 21.95 -7.26 -19.19
CA GLN A 280 21.45 -7.13 -20.56
C GLN A 280 19.99 -7.62 -20.65
N GLN A 281 19.63 -8.69 -19.94
CA GLN A 281 18.24 -9.18 -19.86
C GLN A 281 17.34 -8.16 -19.15
N ILE A 282 17.70 -7.67 -17.97
CA ILE A 282 16.94 -6.65 -17.23
C ILE A 282 16.79 -5.37 -18.06
N THR A 283 17.86 -4.95 -18.76
CA THR A 283 17.82 -3.80 -19.68
C THR A 283 16.95 -4.10 -20.91
N SER A 284 16.94 -5.34 -21.41
CA SER A 284 16.08 -5.79 -22.50
C SER A 284 14.60 -5.80 -22.09
N PHE A 285 14.25 -6.33 -20.93
CA PHE A 285 12.89 -6.29 -20.38
C PHE A 285 12.42 -4.84 -20.12
N ARG A 286 13.27 -3.98 -19.54
CA ARG A 286 12.98 -2.55 -19.36
C ARG A 286 12.86 -1.80 -20.70
N LYS A 287 13.59 -2.21 -21.74
CA LYS A 287 13.41 -1.69 -23.12
C LYS A 287 12.14 -2.24 -23.78
N LEU A 288 11.78 -3.50 -23.55
CA LEU A 288 10.52 -4.10 -23.99
C LEU A 288 9.29 -3.51 -23.27
N ALA A 289 9.45 -2.90 -22.10
CA ALA A 289 8.39 -2.09 -21.48
C ALA A 289 8.29 -0.68 -22.11
N ARG A 290 9.40 -0.14 -22.62
CA ARG A 290 9.49 1.23 -23.18
C ARG A 290 9.38 1.31 -24.71
N ASN A 291 9.47 0.18 -25.42
CA ASN A 291 9.45 0.10 -26.88
C ASN A 291 8.88 -1.26 -27.33
N ARG A 292 7.66 -1.26 -27.87
CA ARG A 292 6.98 -2.48 -28.36
C ARG A 292 6.20 -2.25 -29.67
N GLY A 293 6.90 -1.76 -30.69
CA GLY A 293 6.47 -1.87 -32.10
C GLY A 293 6.50 -3.31 -32.63
N ALA A 294 5.84 -4.24 -31.93
CA ALA A 294 5.80 -5.67 -32.21
C ALA A 294 4.64 -6.44 -31.52
N ILE A 295 3.76 -5.78 -30.73
CA ILE A 295 2.51 -6.41 -30.30
C ILE A 295 1.57 -6.45 -31.51
N ALA A 296 0.98 -7.61 -31.80
CA ALA A 296 0.02 -7.76 -32.89
C ALA A 296 -1.15 -6.78 -32.69
N SER A 297 -1.44 -5.97 -33.72
CA SER A 297 -2.36 -4.83 -33.61
C SER A 297 -3.82 -5.28 -33.59
N ALA A 298 -4.29 -5.63 -32.38
CA ALA A 298 -5.70 -5.74 -32.05
C ALA A 298 -6.40 -4.37 -32.25
N ARG A 299 -6.84 -4.12 -33.49
CA ARG A 299 -7.57 -2.92 -33.89
C ARG A 299 -9.04 -3.05 -33.50
N ILE A 300 -9.36 -2.58 -32.30
CA ILE A 300 -10.69 -2.05 -32.01
C ILE A 300 -10.92 -0.85 -32.95
N GLN A 301 -12.11 -0.77 -33.54
CA GLN A 301 -12.38 0.15 -34.65
C GLN A 301 -12.72 1.56 -34.16
N ASN A 302 -11.72 2.35 -33.73
CA ASN A 302 -11.73 3.82 -33.83
C ASN A 302 -10.36 4.44 -33.50
N GLY A 303 -9.80 5.20 -34.45
CA GLY A 303 -8.54 5.94 -34.32
C GLY A 303 -7.27 5.19 -34.80
N ASP A 304 -6.22 5.95 -35.11
CA ASP A 304 -4.93 5.42 -35.61
C ASP A 304 -4.05 4.81 -34.50
N SER A 305 -4.35 5.07 -33.22
CA SER A 305 -3.59 4.58 -32.07
C SER A 305 -4.07 3.21 -31.58
N THR A 306 -3.14 2.34 -31.19
CA THR A 306 -3.47 1.04 -30.58
C THR A 306 -3.97 1.22 -29.14
N ILE A 307 -4.71 0.23 -28.63
CA ILE A 307 -5.13 0.23 -27.22
C ILE A 307 -3.94 0.33 -26.25
N TYR A 308 -2.81 -0.32 -26.56
CA TYR A 308 -1.57 -0.20 -25.78
C TYR A 308 -1.07 1.24 -25.71
N GLN A 309 -1.06 1.96 -26.84
CA GLN A 309 -0.65 3.37 -26.87
C GLN A 309 -1.64 4.24 -26.08
N ARG A 310 -2.95 4.03 -26.26
CA ARG A 310 -4.01 4.74 -25.52
C ARG A 310 -3.96 4.51 -24.00
N ILE A 311 -3.44 3.36 -23.53
CA ILE A 311 -3.17 3.13 -22.11
C ILE A 311 -1.98 3.99 -21.64
N LEU A 312 -0.87 4.00 -22.37
CA LEU A 312 0.30 4.80 -22.01
C LEU A 312 0.03 6.31 -22.05
N ASP A 313 -0.70 6.78 -23.07
CA ASP A 313 -1.10 8.18 -23.23
C ASP A 313 -2.06 8.64 -22.13
N TRP A 314 -2.95 7.76 -21.65
CA TRP A 314 -3.81 8.09 -20.51
C TRP A 314 -3.04 8.18 -19.19
N LYS A 315 -2.05 7.30 -18.97
CA LYS A 315 -1.33 7.25 -17.70
C LYS A 315 -0.58 8.54 -17.36
N THR A 316 -0.16 9.34 -18.34
CA THR A 316 0.47 10.65 -18.09
C THR A 316 -0.50 11.73 -17.60
N VAL A 317 -1.80 11.61 -17.93
CA VAL A 317 -2.85 12.57 -17.55
C VAL A 317 -3.85 12.02 -16.54
N SER A 318 -3.76 10.73 -16.18
CA SER A 318 -4.76 10.03 -15.36
C SER A 318 -5.01 10.65 -13.97
N SER A 319 -4.00 11.28 -13.36
CA SER A 319 -4.12 12.01 -12.09
C SER A 319 -4.65 13.45 -12.22
N GLU A 320 -4.68 14.03 -13.43
CA GLU A 320 -5.10 15.43 -13.62
C GLU A 320 -6.56 15.64 -13.20
N GLY A 321 -6.80 16.67 -12.40
CA GLY A 321 -8.15 17.06 -12.00
C GLY A 321 -8.84 16.20 -10.96
N LEU A 322 -8.19 15.18 -10.38
CA LEU A 322 -8.69 14.50 -9.17
C LEU A 322 -8.86 15.47 -8.00
N ASN A 323 -7.89 16.39 -7.85
CA ASN A 323 -7.92 17.44 -6.82
C ASN A 323 -8.60 18.73 -7.31
N ASN A 324 -9.51 18.65 -8.28
CA ASN A 324 -10.40 19.77 -8.65
C ASN A 324 -11.61 19.78 -7.69
N PHE A 325 -11.39 20.26 -6.47
CA PHE A 325 -12.41 20.29 -5.43
C PHE A 325 -13.52 21.32 -5.73
N SER A 326 -14.76 20.97 -5.39
CA SER A 326 -15.87 21.92 -5.31
C SER A 326 -15.68 22.91 -4.15
N THR A 327 -16.47 23.99 -4.08
CA THR A 327 -16.34 25.01 -3.02
C THR A 327 -16.50 24.42 -1.62
N ASP A 328 -17.46 23.51 -1.43
CA ASP A 328 -17.74 22.88 -0.14
C ASP A 328 -16.63 21.89 0.25
N GLU A 329 -16.11 21.13 -0.73
CA GLU A 329 -14.94 20.27 -0.53
C GLU A 329 -13.69 21.09 -0.19
N GLN A 330 -13.46 22.23 -0.84
CA GLN A 330 -12.30 23.09 -0.59
C GLN A 330 -12.28 23.63 0.84
N GLU A 331 -13.43 23.90 1.48
CA GLU A 331 -13.46 24.26 2.90
C GLU A 331 -12.93 23.12 3.79
N VAL A 332 -13.25 21.87 3.45
CA VAL A 332 -12.76 20.68 4.16
C VAL A 332 -11.26 20.48 3.93
N VAL A 333 -10.80 20.65 2.69
CA VAL A 333 -9.37 20.58 2.31
C VAL A 333 -8.54 21.62 3.06
N ASP A 334 -8.94 22.89 3.00
CA ASP A 334 -8.26 24.00 3.67
C ASP A 334 -8.27 23.79 5.20
N TYR A 335 -9.36 23.27 5.76
CA TYR A 335 -9.46 22.98 7.19
C TYR A 335 -8.51 21.84 7.62
N ILE A 336 -8.44 20.71 6.89
CA ILE A 336 -7.49 19.63 7.19
C ILE A 336 -6.04 20.16 7.13
N LEU A 337 -5.68 20.85 6.04
CA LEU A 337 -4.34 21.39 5.83
C LEU A 337 -3.96 22.48 6.85
N SER A 338 -4.95 23.10 7.54
CA SER A 338 -4.72 24.12 8.56
C SER A 338 -4.15 23.58 9.88
N PHE A 339 -4.22 22.27 10.14
CA PHE A 339 -3.60 21.62 11.31
C PHE A 339 -2.17 21.14 11.06
N ILE A 340 -1.71 21.16 9.81
CA ILE A 340 -0.41 20.61 9.41
C ILE A 340 0.60 21.75 9.27
N SER A 341 1.75 21.65 9.92
CA SER A 341 2.84 22.63 9.79
C SER A 341 3.88 22.25 8.74
N ASP A 342 4.21 20.96 8.61
CA ASP A 342 5.25 20.49 7.70
C ASP A 342 4.80 20.46 6.22
N GLN A 343 5.75 20.55 5.30
CA GLN A 343 5.49 20.61 3.86
C GLN A 343 5.52 19.24 3.16
N ALA A 344 6.31 18.28 3.66
CA ALA A 344 6.27 16.90 3.16
C ALA A 344 4.99 16.21 3.63
N GLU A 345 4.60 16.43 4.90
CA GLU A 345 3.32 15.98 5.45
C GLU A 345 2.13 16.57 4.66
N LYS A 346 2.16 17.86 4.31
CA LYS A 346 1.15 18.47 3.42
C LYS A 346 1.12 17.85 2.03
N HIS A 347 2.27 17.49 1.47
CA HIS A 347 2.31 16.85 0.15
C HIS A 347 1.68 15.45 0.19
N TYR A 348 2.01 14.65 1.20
CA TYR A 348 1.40 13.35 1.49
C TYR A 348 -0.12 13.47 1.68
N VAL A 349 -0.58 14.36 2.58
CA VAL A 349 -2.00 14.58 2.84
C VAL A 349 -2.75 15.11 1.61
N MET A 350 -2.13 15.94 0.77
CA MET A 350 -2.70 16.39 -0.50
C MET A 350 -2.84 15.25 -1.53
N GLN A 351 -1.91 14.29 -1.55
CA GLN A 351 -1.99 13.11 -2.41
C GLN A 351 -3.17 12.20 -2.00
N HIS A 352 -3.46 12.07 -0.70
CA HIS A 352 -4.60 11.29 -0.20
C HIS A 352 -5.90 12.10 -0.06
N MET A 353 -5.91 13.38 -0.40
CA MET A 353 -7.03 14.27 -0.07
C MET A 353 -8.36 13.84 -0.70
N ARG A 354 -8.37 13.35 -1.94
CA ARG A 354 -9.60 12.87 -2.59
C ARG A 354 -10.21 11.69 -1.84
N ARG A 355 -9.37 10.78 -1.33
CA ARG A 355 -9.77 9.66 -0.46
C ARG A 355 -10.35 10.15 0.86
N PHE A 356 -9.68 11.10 1.52
CA PHE A 356 -10.16 11.68 2.78
C PHE A 356 -11.54 12.34 2.66
N LEU A 357 -11.80 13.08 1.58
CA LEU A 357 -13.13 13.64 1.28
C LEU A 357 -14.16 12.52 1.02
N ALA A 358 -13.82 11.54 0.19
CA ALA A 358 -14.70 10.42 -0.16
C ALA A 358 -15.06 9.51 1.05
N THR A 359 -14.17 9.42 2.04
CA THR A 359 -14.43 8.80 3.34
C THR A 359 -15.36 9.68 4.19
N LEU A 360 -15.03 10.95 4.41
CA LEU A 360 -15.82 11.88 5.23
C LEU A 360 -17.28 11.98 4.77
N GLN A 361 -17.51 12.05 3.45
CA GLN A 361 -18.84 12.09 2.83
C GLN A 361 -19.68 10.83 3.09
N ARG A 362 -19.05 9.71 3.47
CA ARG A 362 -19.71 8.41 3.73
C ARG A 362 -19.83 8.07 5.22
N ILE A 363 -19.35 8.92 6.14
CA ILE A 363 -19.50 8.71 7.59
C ILE A 363 -20.96 8.97 8.00
N PRO A 364 -21.69 7.98 8.58
CA PRO A 364 -23.05 8.20 9.06
C PRO A 364 -23.06 9.17 10.25
N PRO A 365 -23.93 10.21 10.28
CA PRO A 365 -23.97 11.17 11.37
C PRO A 365 -24.39 10.52 12.71
N PRO A 366 -23.98 11.09 13.85
CA PRO A 366 -24.38 10.61 15.17
C PRO A 366 -25.90 10.74 15.37
N GLN A 367 -26.49 9.76 16.06
CA GLN A 367 -27.89 9.81 16.50
C GLN A 367 -28.03 10.49 17.87
N ARG A 368 -26.94 10.53 18.66
CA ARG A 368 -26.89 11.11 20.01
C ARG A 368 -25.60 11.91 20.18
N SER A 369 -25.63 12.95 21.02
CA SER A 369 -24.43 13.74 21.37
C SER A 369 -23.35 12.96 22.14
N THR A 370 -23.66 11.74 22.57
CA THR A 370 -22.77 10.80 23.27
C THR A 370 -22.24 9.68 22.36
N ASP A 371 -22.60 9.68 21.08
CA ASP A 371 -22.13 8.68 20.13
C ASP A 371 -20.65 8.91 19.82
N ARG A 372 -19.89 7.80 19.76
CA ARG A 372 -18.43 7.78 19.62
C ARG A 372 -18.02 7.22 18.27
N LEU A 373 -16.89 7.71 17.74
CA LEU A 373 -16.25 7.16 16.54
C LEU A 373 -14.86 6.59 16.88
N LEU A 374 -14.52 5.44 16.29
CA LEU A 374 -13.19 4.83 16.34
C LEU A 374 -12.52 4.93 14.96
N GLU A 375 -11.27 5.38 14.91
CA GLU A 375 -10.44 5.39 13.69
C GLU A 375 -9.29 4.37 13.83
N LEU A 376 -9.25 3.35 12.97
CA LEU A 376 -8.25 2.27 13.00
C LEU A 376 -7.20 2.52 11.91
N GLY A 377 -5.92 2.56 12.29
CA GLY A 377 -4.84 3.07 11.42
C GLY A 377 -4.76 4.61 11.46
N SER A 378 -5.01 5.20 12.63
CA SER A 378 -5.23 6.64 12.77
C SER A 378 -3.94 7.47 12.65
N LEU A 379 -3.67 7.98 11.45
CA LEU A 379 -2.71 9.07 11.21
C LEU A 379 -3.20 10.46 11.71
N LEU A 380 -4.32 10.52 12.44
CA LEU A 380 -4.95 11.71 13.04
C LEU A 380 -5.43 12.81 12.08
N HIS A 381 -4.96 12.86 10.82
CA HIS A 381 -5.27 13.93 9.86
C HIS A 381 -6.77 14.13 9.59
N LEU A 382 -7.57 13.06 9.66
CA LEU A 382 -9.01 13.12 9.40
C LEU A 382 -9.82 13.60 10.61
N ALA A 383 -9.34 13.32 11.83
CA ALA A 383 -10.11 13.51 13.07
C ALA A 383 -10.62 14.94 13.34
N PRO A 384 -9.89 16.04 13.05
CA PRO A 384 -10.44 17.39 13.10
C PRO A 384 -11.65 17.56 12.17
N ALA A 385 -11.54 17.08 10.93
CA ALA A 385 -12.58 17.20 9.92
C ALA A 385 -13.80 16.33 10.25
N ILE A 386 -13.59 15.12 10.78
CA ILE A 386 -14.67 14.30 11.36
C ILE A 386 -15.40 15.13 12.41
N ARG A 387 -14.70 15.68 13.40
CA ARG A 387 -15.30 16.45 14.49
C ARG A 387 -16.11 17.66 14.00
N LYS A 388 -15.54 18.45 13.09
CA LYS A 388 -16.18 19.67 12.56
C LYS A 388 -17.37 19.37 11.65
N PHE A 389 -17.24 18.44 10.70
CA PHE A 389 -18.19 18.28 9.60
C PHE A 389 -19.20 17.14 9.79
N THR A 390 -18.91 16.14 10.64
CA THR A 390 -19.83 15.00 10.89
C THR A 390 -20.54 15.08 12.26
N GLY A 391 -20.01 15.86 13.20
CA GLY A 391 -20.63 16.11 14.52
C GLY A 391 -20.27 15.10 15.63
N TYR A 392 -19.41 14.12 15.38
CA TYR A 392 -18.86 13.26 16.45
C TYR A 392 -17.97 14.08 17.39
N ASN A 393 -18.38 14.21 18.65
CA ASN A 393 -17.67 15.01 19.66
C ASN A 393 -16.52 14.26 20.34
N GLU A 394 -16.55 12.93 20.29
CA GLU A 394 -15.59 12.02 20.91
C GLU A 394 -15.11 11.02 19.86
N ILE A 395 -13.81 11.12 19.55
CA ILE A 395 -13.11 10.33 18.54
C ILE A 395 -11.94 9.66 19.26
N CYS A 396 -11.88 8.33 19.19
CA CYS A 396 -10.72 7.55 19.60
C CYS A 396 -10.00 7.08 18.34
N GLY A 397 -8.66 7.06 18.37
CA GLY A 397 -7.88 6.40 17.32
C GLY A 397 -7.16 5.16 17.84
N ALA A 398 -6.66 4.35 16.92
CA ALA A 398 -5.78 3.23 17.21
C ALA A 398 -4.73 3.06 16.12
N ASP A 399 -3.55 2.62 16.52
CA ASP A 399 -2.42 2.28 15.65
C ASP A 399 -1.53 1.25 16.38
N LEU A 400 -0.45 0.79 15.74
CA LEU A 400 0.47 -0.22 16.29
C LEU A 400 1.92 0.31 16.33
N TRP A 401 2.43 0.59 17.54
CA TRP A 401 3.79 1.10 17.74
C TRP A 401 4.62 0.26 18.73
N GLN A 402 5.94 0.37 18.65
CA GLN A 402 6.90 -0.57 19.28
C GLN A 402 7.21 -0.30 20.76
N THR A 403 6.48 0.59 21.44
CA THR A 403 6.70 0.91 22.86
C THR A 403 5.68 0.20 23.75
N GLU A 404 6.01 0.04 25.04
CA GLU A 404 5.06 -0.52 26.03
C GLU A 404 3.86 0.40 26.30
N GLU A 405 3.91 1.66 25.85
CA GLU A 405 2.88 2.67 26.11
C GLU A 405 1.59 2.34 25.35
N GLN A 406 0.56 1.97 26.11
CA GLN A 406 -0.72 1.48 25.59
C GLN A 406 -1.65 2.60 25.10
N THR A 407 -1.40 3.86 25.48
CA THR A 407 -2.29 4.98 25.20
C THR A 407 -1.51 6.30 25.22
N ILE A 408 -1.61 7.08 24.15
CA ILE A 408 -1.07 8.45 24.05
C ILE A 408 -2.21 9.43 23.75
N ASN A 409 -2.06 10.68 24.20
CA ASN A 409 -3.05 11.74 23.97
C ASN A 409 -2.43 12.82 23.09
N GLU A 410 -2.55 12.64 21.77
CA GLU A 410 -2.03 13.60 20.81
C GLU A 410 -2.89 14.86 20.76
N THR A 411 -2.28 15.99 20.40
CA THR A 411 -2.95 17.31 20.43
C THR A 411 -2.65 18.11 19.17
N LEU A 412 -3.52 17.96 18.17
CA LEU A 412 -3.50 18.75 16.95
C LEU A 412 -3.82 20.22 17.26
N LYS A 413 -3.10 21.14 16.60
CA LYS A 413 -3.25 22.59 16.77
C LYS A 413 -3.28 23.27 15.41
N GLN A 414 -4.23 24.16 15.22
CA GLN A 414 -4.37 24.90 13.97
C GLN A 414 -3.23 25.91 13.83
N VAL A 415 -2.43 25.81 12.76
CA VAL A 415 -1.15 26.54 12.61
C VAL A 415 -1.34 28.06 12.61
N ASN A 416 -2.43 28.54 12.02
CA ASN A 416 -2.77 29.97 11.90
C ASN A 416 -4.11 30.29 12.58
N GLY A 417 -4.55 29.51 13.56
CA GLY A 417 -5.87 29.64 14.18
C GLY A 417 -5.90 29.29 15.66
N ASN A 418 -7.10 29.27 16.22
CA ASN A 418 -7.33 29.10 17.66
C ASN A 418 -7.87 27.70 18.03
N GLU A 419 -8.11 26.83 17.05
CA GLU A 419 -8.62 25.48 17.29
C GLU A 419 -7.51 24.52 17.70
N SER A 420 -7.82 23.66 18.66
CA SER A 420 -6.97 22.54 19.06
C SER A 420 -7.83 21.36 19.50
N HIS A 421 -7.46 20.17 19.02
CA HIS A 421 -8.18 18.93 19.27
C HIS A 421 -7.22 17.93 19.88
N SER A 422 -7.53 17.47 21.09
CA SER A 422 -6.83 16.32 21.69
C SER A 422 -7.61 15.05 21.39
N ILE A 423 -6.88 14.00 21.02
CA ILE A 423 -7.40 12.70 20.56
C ILE A 423 -6.63 11.60 21.30
N GLU A 424 -7.36 10.65 21.87
CA GLU A 424 -6.77 9.47 22.50
C GLU A 424 -6.45 8.42 21.44
N LEU A 425 -5.16 8.08 21.27
CA LEU A 425 -4.68 6.96 20.48
C LEU A 425 -4.35 5.79 21.40
N ARG A 426 -4.67 4.56 20.98
CA ARG A 426 -4.31 3.33 21.71
C ARG A 426 -3.49 2.36 20.87
N ASN A 427 -2.51 1.72 21.51
CA ASN A 427 -1.60 0.75 20.91
C ASN A 427 -2.21 -0.66 21.04
N TYR A 428 -2.55 -1.32 19.94
CA TYR A 428 -2.90 -2.75 19.95
C TYR A 428 -2.83 -3.38 18.55
N ASN A 429 -2.50 -4.67 18.47
CA ASN A 429 -2.44 -5.40 17.22
C ASN A 429 -3.84 -5.85 16.79
N VAL A 430 -4.39 -5.18 15.77
CA VAL A 430 -5.74 -5.42 15.26
C VAL A 430 -6.00 -6.83 14.69
N GLU A 431 -4.95 -7.62 14.41
CA GLU A 431 -5.08 -9.01 13.94
C GLU A 431 -5.16 -10.04 15.08
N ARG A 432 -4.89 -9.65 16.34
CA ARG A 432 -4.60 -10.61 17.43
C ARG A 432 -5.17 -10.22 18.78
N ASP A 433 -5.13 -8.94 19.12
CA ASP A 433 -5.47 -8.46 20.45
C ASP A 433 -6.98 -8.25 20.60
N LEU A 434 -7.47 -8.31 21.84
CA LEU A 434 -8.82 -7.84 22.15
C LEU A 434 -8.78 -6.30 22.13
N PHE A 435 -9.65 -5.68 21.35
CA PHE A 435 -9.77 -4.23 21.28
C PHE A 435 -10.09 -3.70 22.70
N PRO A 436 -9.35 -2.70 23.23
CA PRO A 436 -9.41 -2.29 24.63
C PRO A 436 -10.66 -1.47 25.02
N TYR A 437 -11.79 -1.75 24.37
CA TYR A 437 -13.07 -1.06 24.51
C TYR A 437 -14.19 -2.04 24.89
N PRO A 438 -15.20 -1.60 25.67
CA PRO A 438 -16.39 -2.42 25.95
C PRO A 438 -17.15 -2.81 24.69
N ASP A 439 -17.97 -3.86 24.81
CA ASP A 439 -18.95 -4.22 23.80
C ASP A 439 -19.94 -3.06 23.59
N GLY A 440 -20.27 -2.75 22.34
CA GLY A 440 -21.24 -1.70 22.01
C GLY A 440 -20.78 -0.25 22.27
N HIS A 441 -19.48 0.00 22.43
CA HIS A 441 -18.94 1.32 22.78
C HIS A 441 -19.03 2.39 21.67
N PHE A 442 -18.94 2.00 20.40
CA PHE A 442 -18.88 2.94 19.27
C PHE A 442 -20.15 2.94 18.41
N ARG A 443 -20.46 4.09 17.81
CA ARG A 443 -21.51 4.26 16.81
C ARG A 443 -20.99 3.99 15.39
N VAL A 444 -19.76 4.43 15.12
CA VAL A 444 -19.03 4.22 13.87
C VAL A 444 -17.62 3.71 14.17
N VAL A 445 -17.16 2.75 13.38
CA VAL A 445 -15.75 2.37 13.25
C VAL A 445 -15.31 2.69 11.82
N LEU A 446 -14.21 3.41 11.67
CA LEU A 446 -13.52 3.61 10.41
C LEU A 446 -12.37 2.60 10.33
N TRP A 447 -12.33 1.85 9.22
CA TRP A 447 -11.25 0.92 8.90
C TRP A 447 -10.78 1.22 7.47
N CYS A 448 -10.03 2.31 7.36
CA CYS A 448 -9.57 2.83 6.10
C CYS A 448 -8.12 2.40 5.86
N GLU A 449 -7.88 1.75 4.71
CA GLU A 449 -6.54 1.59 4.12
C GLU A 449 -5.57 0.81 5.01
N LEU A 450 -6.04 -0.35 5.50
CA LEU A 450 -5.37 -1.13 6.54
C LEU A 450 -5.59 -2.65 6.38
N ILE A 451 -6.73 -3.10 5.83
CA ILE A 451 -7.00 -4.54 5.58
C ILE A 451 -5.95 -5.18 4.65
N GLU A 452 -5.41 -4.38 3.72
CA GLU A 452 -4.37 -4.76 2.77
C GLU A 452 -2.97 -4.86 3.39
N HIS A 453 -2.74 -4.19 4.51
CA HIS A 453 -1.49 -4.26 5.28
C HIS A 453 -1.46 -5.46 6.25
N LEU A 454 -2.61 -6.11 6.52
CA LEU A 454 -2.67 -7.25 7.45
C LEU A 454 -1.99 -8.51 6.86
N GLN A 455 -1.30 -9.27 7.72
CA GLN A 455 -0.45 -10.40 7.30
C GLN A 455 -0.99 -11.78 7.68
N THR A 456 -1.92 -11.83 8.64
CA THR A 456 -2.31 -13.04 9.37
C THR A 456 -3.82 -13.30 9.28
N ASP A 457 -4.65 -12.33 9.70
CA ASP A 457 -6.04 -12.62 10.05
C ASP A 457 -6.98 -11.37 10.06
N PRO A 458 -7.42 -10.89 8.88
CA PRO A 458 -8.38 -9.77 8.78
C PRO A 458 -9.75 -10.05 9.42
N MET A 459 -10.15 -11.31 9.59
CA MET A 459 -11.42 -11.64 10.24
C MET A 459 -11.39 -11.45 11.76
N HIS A 460 -10.23 -11.55 12.43
CA HIS A 460 -10.11 -11.17 13.85
C HIS A 460 -10.52 -9.71 14.05
N MET A 461 -9.94 -8.83 13.23
CA MET A 461 -10.22 -7.40 13.24
C MET A 461 -11.70 -7.09 13.02
N LEU A 462 -12.33 -7.76 12.03
CA LEU A 462 -13.76 -7.62 11.74
C LEU A 462 -14.67 -8.07 12.89
N TRP A 463 -14.31 -9.16 13.56
CA TRP A 463 -15.08 -9.69 14.70
C TRP A 463 -15.02 -8.73 15.89
N GLU A 464 -13.85 -8.14 16.16
CA GLU A 464 -13.70 -7.12 17.19
C GLU A 464 -14.39 -5.80 16.83
N CYS A 465 -14.35 -5.38 15.56
CA CYS A 465 -15.14 -4.25 15.05
C CYS A 465 -16.64 -4.48 15.28
N ASN A 466 -17.15 -5.70 15.04
CA ASN A 466 -18.54 -6.04 15.37
C ASN A 466 -18.78 -5.94 16.88
N ARG A 467 -17.89 -6.51 17.72
CA ARG A 467 -18.05 -6.47 19.19
C ARG A 467 -18.12 -5.05 19.73
N VAL A 468 -17.19 -4.17 19.37
CA VAL A 468 -17.12 -2.79 19.91
C VAL A 468 -18.17 -1.85 19.29
N LEU A 469 -18.80 -2.20 18.17
CA LEU A 469 -19.94 -1.45 17.62
C LEU A 469 -21.24 -1.71 18.39
N ALA A 470 -21.97 -0.64 18.66
CA ALA A 470 -23.34 -0.70 19.14
C ALA A 470 -24.26 -1.39 18.12
N ASP A 471 -25.40 -1.92 18.58
CA ASP A 471 -26.44 -2.40 17.67
C ASP A 471 -26.92 -1.27 16.74
N ASP A 472 -27.20 -1.58 15.47
CA ASP A 472 -27.43 -0.58 14.40
C ASP A 472 -26.17 0.29 14.11
N GLY A 473 -25.00 -0.01 14.69
CA GLY A 473 -23.73 0.69 14.43
C GLY A 473 -23.17 0.40 13.04
N TYR A 474 -22.23 1.23 12.58
CA TYR A 474 -21.66 1.15 11.23
C TYR A 474 -20.14 0.94 11.23
N LEU A 475 -19.67 0.05 10.35
CA LEU A 475 -18.29 -0.05 9.92
C LEU A 475 -18.18 0.61 8.54
N LEU A 476 -17.28 1.57 8.38
CA LEU A 476 -16.88 2.09 7.06
C LEU A 476 -15.48 1.58 6.75
N LEU A 477 -15.40 0.68 5.77
CA LEU A 477 -14.16 0.03 5.32
C LEU A 477 -13.75 0.66 3.98
N THR A 478 -12.47 1.04 3.85
CA THR A 478 -11.88 1.41 2.55
C THR A 478 -10.57 0.64 2.30
N THR A 479 -10.29 0.30 1.04
CA THR A 479 -9.07 -0.42 0.64
C THR A 479 -8.88 -0.36 -0.89
N PRO A 480 -7.66 -0.43 -1.44
CA PRO A 480 -7.41 -0.47 -2.88
C PRO A 480 -8.05 -1.67 -3.59
N ASN A 481 -8.61 -1.41 -4.77
CA ASN A 481 -9.34 -2.38 -5.58
C ASN A 481 -8.42 -3.09 -6.59
N ILE A 482 -8.13 -4.37 -6.36
CA ILE A 482 -7.29 -5.20 -7.26
C ILE A 482 -7.98 -5.51 -8.61
N THR A 483 -9.28 -5.23 -8.72
CA THR A 483 -10.09 -5.41 -9.95
C THR A 483 -10.45 -4.10 -10.66
N SER A 484 -9.80 -3.00 -10.25
CA SER A 484 -9.98 -1.65 -10.81
C SER A 484 -9.57 -1.54 -12.29
N CYS A 485 -10.01 -0.46 -12.94
CA CYS A 485 -9.59 -0.09 -14.28
C CYS A 485 -8.06 0.01 -14.38
N ARG A 486 -7.42 0.68 -13.40
CA ARG A 486 -5.96 0.78 -13.24
C ARG A 486 -5.28 -0.61 -13.20
N SER A 487 -5.84 -1.57 -12.47
CA SER A 487 -5.32 -2.93 -12.39
C SER A 487 -5.46 -3.68 -13.73
N ILE A 488 -6.58 -3.50 -14.44
CA ILE A 488 -6.80 -4.05 -15.79
C ILE A 488 -5.81 -3.46 -16.81
N GLU A 489 -5.58 -2.15 -16.78
CA GLU A 489 -4.52 -1.50 -17.57
C GLU A 489 -3.14 -2.11 -17.29
N GLY A 490 -2.84 -2.39 -16.03
CA GLY A 490 -1.62 -3.07 -15.60
C GLY A 490 -1.45 -4.44 -16.28
N VAL A 491 -2.47 -5.30 -16.15
CA VAL A 491 -2.47 -6.63 -16.79
C VAL A 491 -2.32 -6.54 -18.31
N LEU A 492 -3.05 -5.63 -18.98
CA LEU A 492 -3.03 -5.49 -20.45
C LEU A 492 -1.67 -5.02 -21.02
N ILE A 493 -0.84 -4.33 -20.22
CA ILE A 493 0.52 -3.92 -20.63
C ILE A 493 1.63 -4.83 -20.06
N GLY A 494 1.28 -5.84 -19.26
CA GLY A 494 2.23 -6.76 -18.62
C GLY A 494 2.92 -6.20 -17.37
N CYS A 495 2.26 -5.30 -16.64
CA CYS A 495 2.66 -4.83 -15.31
C CYS A 495 1.86 -5.53 -14.21
N THR A 496 2.28 -5.37 -12.95
CA THR A 496 1.49 -5.84 -11.79
C THR A 496 0.13 -5.12 -11.73
N PRO A 497 -0.97 -5.81 -11.37
CA PRO A 497 -2.25 -5.17 -11.07
C PRO A 497 -2.27 -4.44 -9.71
N TYR A 498 -1.33 -4.76 -8.82
CA TYR A 498 -1.26 -4.15 -7.48
C TYR A 498 -0.94 -2.65 -7.53
N LEU A 499 -1.31 -1.92 -6.49
CA LEU A 499 -0.95 -0.53 -6.22
C LEU A 499 0.41 -0.45 -5.50
N LEU A 500 0.59 -1.17 -4.39
CA LEU A 500 1.78 -1.07 -3.51
C LEU A 500 2.36 -2.44 -3.10
N SER A 501 2.70 -3.27 -4.09
CA SER A 501 3.35 -4.58 -3.89
C SER A 501 4.88 -4.54 -3.98
N GLN A 502 5.52 -3.40 -3.67
CA GLN A 502 6.97 -3.22 -3.72
C GLN A 502 7.57 -3.38 -2.33
N TYR A 503 8.64 -4.17 -2.20
CA TYR A 503 9.37 -4.31 -0.94
C TYR A 503 9.99 -2.98 -0.49
N ASN A 504 9.45 -2.40 0.58
CA ASN A 504 10.05 -1.25 1.24
C ASN A 504 11.26 -1.70 2.09
N ARG A 505 12.43 -1.08 1.88
CA ARG A 505 13.68 -1.42 2.59
C ARG A 505 13.82 -0.75 3.96
N GLU A 506 13.07 0.32 4.20
CA GLU A 506 13.21 1.20 5.37
C GLU A 506 12.06 1.00 6.36
N THR A 507 10.83 0.82 5.85
CA THR A 507 9.63 0.45 6.62
C THR A 507 9.02 -0.88 6.10
N PRO A 508 9.56 -2.06 6.48
CA PRO A 508 9.11 -3.37 5.96
C PRO A 508 7.69 -3.82 6.36
N ILE A 509 6.93 -2.95 7.02
CA ILE A 509 5.54 -3.14 7.45
C ILE A 509 4.54 -2.39 6.54
N ASP A 510 5.05 -1.48 5.71
CA ASP A 510 4.26 -0.57 4.88
C ASP A 510 4.19 -1.08 3.42
N GLN A 511 3.67 -2.30 3.26
CA GLN A 511 3.45 -2.96 1.97
C GLN A 511 2.07 -3.60 1.98
N HIS A 512 1.35 -3.53 0.86
CA HIS A 512 0.14 -4.32 0.69
C HIS A 512 0.53 -5.80 0.56
N ASN A 513 0.07 -6.61 1.51
CA ASN A 513 0.23 -8.07 1.51
C ASN A 513 -0.86 -8.74 0.65
N ARG A 514 -2.04 -8.13 0.57
CA ARG A 514 -3.13 -8.49 -0.36
C ARG A 514 -3.99 -7.26 -0.66
N GLU A 515 -4.23 -6.97 -1.93
CA GLU A 515 -5.28 -6.04 -2.36
C GLU A 515 -6.55 -6.84 -2.68
N TYR A 516 -7.73 -6.27 -2.43
CA TYR A 516 -9.00 -7.00 -2.43
C TYR A 516 -9.89 -6.65 -3.62
N ALA A 517 -10.79 -7.57 -3.97
CA ALA A 517 -11.93 -7.31 -4.83
C ALA A 517 -13.18 -6.96 -3.99
N PRO A 518 -14.09 -6.09 -4.47
CA PRO A 518 -15.32 -5.72 -3.75
C PRO A 518 -16.19 -6.92 -3.33
N PHE A 519 -16.17 -8.00 -4.11
CA PHE A 519 -16.83 -9.27 -3.79
C PHE A 519 -16.26 -9.93 -2.51
N GLU A 520 -14.95 -9.94 -2.34
CA GLU A 520 -14.28 -10.53 -1.17
C GLU A 520 -14.56 -9.70 0.09
N ILE A 521 -14.57 -8.37 -0.04
CA ILE A 521 -14.97 -7.44 1.03
C ILE A 521 -16.43 -7.68 1.44
N GLY A 522 -17.35 -7.84 0.48
CA GLY A 522 -18.74 -8.17 0.75
C GLY A 522 -18.92 -9.48 1.52
N ILE A 523 -18.12 -10.51 1.20
CA ILE A 523 -18.11 -11.80 1.92
C ILE A 523 -17.55 -11.65 3.33
N ALA A 524 -16.41 -10.98 3.50
CA ALA A 524 -15.79 -10.77 4.81
C ALA A 524 -16.73 -10.03 5.78
N LEU A 525 -17.40 -8.97 5.30
CA LEU A 525 -18.40 -8.22 6.07
C LEU A 525 -19.61 -9.08 6.45
N ALA A 526 -20.14 -9.88 5.52
CA ALA A 526 -21.25 -10.79 5.79
C ALA A 526 -20.88 -11.88 6.82
N ALA A 527 -19.72 -12.52 6.64
CA ALA A 527 -19.17 -13.52 7.57
C ALA A 527 -18.95 -12.95 8.98
N ALA A 528 -18.66 -11.65 9.07
CA ALA A 528 -18.50 -10.92 10.32
C ALA A 528 -19.82 -10.34 10.91
N GLY A 529 -21.00 -10.74 10.41
CA GLY A 529 -22.29 -10.36 10.99
C GLY A 529 -22.78 -8.96 10.62
N PHE A 530 -22.23 -8.36 9.56
CA PHE A 530 -22.70 -7.09 9.01
C PHE A 530 -23.63 -7.30 7.81
N THR A 531 -24.58 -6.39 7.62
CA THR A 531 -25.28 -6.20 6.35
C THR A 531 -24.66 -5.01 5.63
N VAL A 532 -24.09 -5.24 4.45
CA VAL A 532 -23.59 -4.19 3.56
C VAL A 532 -24.76 -3.26 3.20
N ALA A 533 -24.66 -1.99 3.57
CA ALA A 533 -25.64 -0.96 3.24
C ALA A 533 -25.31 -0.25 1.92
N GLN A 534 -24.01 -0.08 1.65
CA GLN A 534 -23.47 0.50 0.42
C GLN A 534 -22.11 -0.14 0.15
N LEU A 535 -21.86 -0.56 -1.10
CA LEU A 535 -20.57 -1.04 -1.59
C LEU A 535 -20.35 -0.39 -2.95
N GLU A 536 -19.27 0.36 -3.06
CA GLU A 536 -18.96 1.21 -4.20
C GLU A 536 -17.45 1.19 -4.46
N THR A 537 -17.04 1.70 -5.62
CA THR A 537 -15.65 2.07 -5.87
C THR A 537 -15.58 3.42 -6.57
N ASP A 538 -14.67 4.28 -6.10
CA ASP A 538 -14.38 5.60 -6.69
C ASP A 538 -12.95 5.61 -7.24
N ASP A 539 -12.66 6.51 -8.18
CA ASP A 539 -11.30 6.89 -8.54
C ASP A 539 -10.80 7.96 -7.55
N VAL A 540 -9.91 7.61 -6.63
CA VAL A 540 -9.30 8.56 -5.67
C VAL A 540 -7.79 8.70 -5.84
N TRP A 541 -7.15 7.85 -6.65
CA TRP A 541 -5.71 7.86 -6.94
C TRP A 541 -5.39 8.19 -8.40
N LEU A 542 -6.09 7.58 -9.37
CA LEU A 542 -5.93 7.72 -10.82
C LEU A 542 -7.28 7.51 -11.51
N ARG A 543 -7.71 8.44 -12.37
CA ARG A 543 -8.98 8.31 -13.10
C ARG A 543 -8.99 7.08 -14.00
N SER A 544 -10.07 6.31 -13.95
CA SER A 544 -10.33 5.12 -14.76
C SER A 544 -10.26 5.44 -16.26
N ASN A 545 -9.44 4.69 -16.99
CA ASN A 545 -9.17 4.93 -18.41
C ASN A 545 -10.40 4.65 -19.30
N PRO A 546 -10.95 5.66 -20.00
CA PRO A 546 -12.13 5.48 -20.87
C PRO A 546 -11.93 4.42 -21.95
N THR A 547 -10.69 4.20 -22.42
CA THR A 547 -10.38 3.15 -23.40
C THR A 547 -10.61 1.75 -22.84
N ILE A 548 -10.35 1.54 -21.55
CA ILE A 548 -10.59 0.24 -20.89
C ILE A 548 -12.07 0.07 -20.54
N MET A 549 -12.75 1.15 -20.14
CA MET A 549 -14.20 1.09 -19.91
C MET A 549 -14.95 0.71 -21.19
N THR A 550 -14.65 1.36 -22.32
CA THR A 550 -15.22 0.98 -23.63
C THR A 550 -14.80 -0.43 -24.09
N LEU A 551 -13.57 -0.88 -23.81
CA LEU A 551 -13.16 -2.27 -24.07
C LEU A 551 -14.04 -3.27 -23.31
N LEU A 552 -14.34 -3.01 -22.03
CA LEU A 552 -15.19 -3.88 -21.22
C LEU A 552 -16.63 -3.90 -21.78
N GLU A 553 -17.17 -2.75 -22.16
CA GLU A 553 -18.49 -2.63 -22.81
C GLU A 553 -18.57 -3.41 -24.13
N GLU A 554 -17.59 -3.23 -25.03
CA GLU A 554 -17.50 -3.95 -26.31
C GLU A 554 -17.40 -5.47 -26.12
N LEU A 555 -16.72 -5.92 -25.06
CA LEU A 555 -16.61 -7.34 -24.69
C LEU A 555 -17.81 -7.88 -23.89
N ASN A 556 -18.82 -7.04 -23.60
CA ASN A 556 -19.98 -7.37 -22.73
C ASN A 556 -19.55 -7.81 -21.32
N LEU A 557 -18.51 -7.18 -20.77
CA LEU A 557 -17.98 -7.40 -19.42
C LEU A 557 -18.47 -6.31 -18.44
N PRO A 558 -18.56 -6.60 -17.14
CA PRO A 558 -19.08 -5.63 -16.16
C PRO A 558 -18.15 -4.41 -15.98
N THR A 559 -18.71 -3.21 -16.12
CA THR A 559 -18.05 -1.90 -15.92
C THR A 559 -18.36 -1.25 -14.57
N ASP A 560 -19.26 -1.82 -13.78
CA ASP A 560 -19.41 -1.50 -12.37
C ASP A 560 -18.17 -1.91 -11.55
N MET A 561 -18.01 -1.30 -10.38
CA MET A 561 -16.95 -1.62 -9.42
C MET A 561 -15.51 -1.44 -9.95
N ARG A 562 -15.28 -0.52 -10.90
CA ARG A 562 -13.95 -0.29 -11.54
C ARG A 562 -13.10 0.85 -11.00
N GLY A 563 -13.63 1.69 -10.11
CA GLY A 563 -12.82 2.69 -9.38
C GLY A 563 -11.63 2.07 -8.65
N ASP A 564 -10.56 2.84 -8.46
CA ASP A 564 -9.29 2.37 -7.89
C ASP A 564 -9.34 2.01 -6.39
N ASN A 565 -10.33 2.50 -5.65
CA ASN A 565 -10.47 2.24 -4.22
C ASN A 565 -11.91 1.82 -3.86
N ILE A 566 -12.03 0.85 -2.95
CA ILE A 566 -13.30 0.33 -2.45
C ILE A 566 -13.81 1.19 -1.30
N PHE A 567 -15.12 1.43 -1.28
CA PHE A 567 -15.83 2.04 -0.15
C PHE A 567 -17.00 1.13 0.24
N ALA A 568 -16.93 0.55 1.44
CA ALA A 568 -17.93 -0.38 1.95
C ALA A 568 -18.48 0.11 3.29
N LEU A 569 -19.72 0.63 3.27
CA LEU A 569 -20.46 1.00 4.47
C LEU A 569 -21.35 -0.18 4.89
N ALA A 570 -21.07 -0.74 6.05
CA ALA A 570 -21.71 -1.96 6.55
C ALA A 570 -22.34 -1.73 7.93
N ARG A 571 -23.58 -2.15 8.09
CA ARG A 571 -24.38 -2.01 9.32
C ARG A 571 -24.28 -3.29 10.14
N LYS A 572 -23.99 -3.19 11.44
CA LYS A 572 -24.07 -4.33 12.37
C LYS A 572 -25.53 -4.79 12.48
N THR A 573 -25.78 -6.06 12.13
CA THR A 573 -27.12 -6.66 12.13
C THR A 573 -27.19 -8.01 12.85
N GLY A 574 -26.06 -8.66 13.09
CA GLY A 574 -25.95 -9.84 13.94
C GLY A 574 -24.57 -9.97 14.57
N ALA A 575 -24.36 -11.05 15.33
CA ALA A 575 -23.02 -11.49 15.71
C ALA A 575 -22.29 -12.12 14.51
N PRO A 576 -20.95 -12.19 14.51
CA PRO A 576 -20.19 -12.89 13.48
C PRO A 576 -20.62 -14.35 13.31
N THR A 577 -20.65 -14.83 12.07
CA THR A 577 -21.19 -16.15 11.70
C THR A 577 -20.15 -17.13 11.16
N GLU A 578 -19.08 -16.63 10.53
CA GLU A 578 -18.05 -17.45 9.90
C GLU A 578 -16.67 -16.84 10.15
N ARG A 579 -15.73 -17.65 10.65
CA ARG A 579 -14.43 -17.16 11.15
C ARG A 579 -13.31 -17.19 10.10
N TYR A 580 -13.45 -18.09 9.13
CA TYR A 580 -12.46 -18.39 8.09
C TYR A 580 -13.17 -18.62 6.74
N PRO A 581 -13.82 -17.59 6.16
CA PRO A 581 -14.46 -17.74 4.85
C PRO A 581 -13.43 -18.13 3.78
N LYS A 582 -13.73 -19.17 3.01
CA LYS A 582 -12.82 -19.78 2.00
C LYS A 582 -12.34 -18.83 0.89
N GLU A 583 -13.02 -17.71 0.66
CA GLU A 583 -12.56 -16.64 -0.24
C GLU A 583 -11.41 -15.82 0.37
N LEU A 584 -11.17 -15.93 1.68
CA LEU A 584 -10.06 -15.29 2.38
C LEU A 584 -9.01 -16.28 2.92
N TYR A 585 -9.40 -17.52 3.26
CA TYR A 585 -8.55 -18.52 3.94
C TYR A 585 -8.50 -19.86 3.18
N ILE A 586 -7.47 -20.65 3.46
CA ILE A 586 -7.26 -22.01 2.93
C ILE A 586 -7.05 -22.96 4.12
N ASP A 587 -7.62 -24.16 4.06
CA ASP A 587 -7.52 -25.23 5.06
C ASP A 587 -6.11 -25.88 5.14
#